data_AF-A0A453KBJ1-F1
#
_entry.id   AF-A0A453KBJ1-F1
#
_cell.length_a   1.000
_cell.length_b   1.000
_cell.length_c   1.000
_cell.angle_alpha   90.00
_cell.angle_beta   90.00
_cell.angle_gamma   90.00
#
_symmetry.space_group_name_H-M   'P 1'
#
loop_
_entity.id
_entity.type
_entity.pdbx_description
1 polymer ?
#
loop_
_entity_poly.entity_id
_entity_poly.type
_entity_poly.pdbx_seq_one_letter_code
_entity_poly.pdbx_strand_id
1 'polypeptide(L)'
;SIPPSSSSAPLPPGDSALLPLLRVLPYDLPPPPLPSLLPCRGARWKMGEMEDVSNRMEAQLRVHAAEDDADLPLPALFDRASHLHSLASSSSIDQEGIRKGVDLLRRCDDMVSKLGLFSSNETKEDVSTANLKYLLVPYYLGEMTEQVEQEDRIPVLKASQDHLKEFISVCEALELIPEDELQLYRQGQSETGANRRAQKVARFKRQKAAETKLQEIKERKERRGRSLRATALSAPIEAGEEDDLEADGEEEREAWLATISLALCKVSLCSFLFSKLTCCLSEYYLIFECIYLYFPL
;
A
#
# COMPACT_ATOMS: atom_id res chain seq x y z
N SER A 1 -35.11 -47.70 -24.38
CA SER A 1 -35.48 -48.10 -25.76
C SER A 1 -35.88 -46.86 -26.54
N ILE A 2 -35.44 -46.72 -27.78
CA ILE A 2 -35.91 -45.73 -28.79
C ILE A 2 -35.79 -46.43 -30.16
N PRO A 3 -36.81 -46.37 -31.03
CA PRO A 3 -36.62 -45.78 -32.37
C PRO A 3 -37.93 -45.14 -32.95
N PRO A 4 -37.92 -44.53 -34.15
CA PRO A 4 -36.81 -44.02 -34.98
C PRO A 4 -36.70 -42.47 -34.78
N SER A 5 -36.88 -41.47 -35.68
CA SER A 5 -37.01 -41.26 -37.16
C SER A 5 -36.99 -39.74 -37.42
N SER A 6 -36.54 -39.16 -38.54
CA SER A 6 -35.72 -39.67 -39.66
C SER A 6 -35.14 -38.50 -40.49
N SER A 7 -34.01 -38.77 -41.17
CA SER A 7 -33.47 -38.13 -42.40
C SER A 7 -32.43 -37.01 -42.22
N SER A 8 -31.30 -36.94 -42.96
CA SER A 8 -30.63 -37.90 -43.87
C SER A 8 -29.15 -37.50 -44.08
N ALA A 9 -28.28 -38.46 -44.44
CA ALA A 9 -26.82 -38.31 -44.66
C ALA A 9 -26.47 -37.96 -46.15
N PRO A 10 -25.21 -37.91 -46.65
CA PRO A 10 -23.90 -38.19 -46.02
C PRO A 10 -22.71 -37.23 -46.37
N LEU A 11 -21.50 -37.58 -45.89
CA LEU A 11 -20.14 -37.08 -46.23
C LEU A 11 -19.48 -38.02 -47.29
N PRO A 12 -18.14 -38.03 -47.60
CA PRO A 12 -16.97 -37.17 -47.30
C PRO A 12 -16.14 -36.85 -48.59
N PRO A 13 -14.80 -37.00 -48.63
CA PRO A 13 -13.69 -36.18 -48.13
C PRO A 13 -13.13 -35.22 -49.23
N GLY A 14 -12.05 -34.42 -49.13
CA GLY A 14 -11.01 -34.23 -48.10
C GLY A 14 -9.62 -34.73 -48.55
N ASP A 15 -8.68 -33.84 -48.92
CA ASP A 15 -7.22 -34.14 -48.92
C ASP A 15 -6.33 -32.86 -48.97
N SER A 16 -5.00 -33.04 -48.83
CA SER A 16 -3.97 -31.98 -48.64
C SER A 16 -3.07 -31.74 -49.87
N ALA A 17 -2.40 -30.57 -49.97
CA ALA A 17 -0.96 -30.43 -50.36
C ALA A 17 -0.41 -28.98 -50.56
N LEU A 18 0.69 -28.69 -49.85
CA LEU A 18 1.96 -28.07 -50.30
C LEU A 18 2.05 -26.64 -50.93
N LEU A 19 2.87 -25.81 -50.26
CA LEU A 19 3.71 -24.70 -50.77
C LEU A 19 4.90 -25.24 -51.64
N PRO A 20 5.78 -24.46 -52.34
CA PRO A 20 6.18 -23.05 -52.09
C PRO A 20 6.57 -22.16 -53.31
N LEU A 21 7.02 -20.92 -53.07
CA LEU A 21 8.39 -20.42 -53.43
C LEU A 21 8.61 -18.91 -53.17
N LEU A 22 9.86 -18.53 -52.86
CA LEU A 22 10.34 -17.14 -52.79
C LEU A 22 10.92 -16.68 -54.15
N ARG A 23 10.72 -15.39 -54.50
CA ARG A 23 11.66 -14.55 -55.28
C ARG A 23 11.54 -13.11 -54.74
N VAL A 24 12.57 -12.59 -54.06
CA VAL A 24 13.75 -11.87 -54.63
C VAL A 24 13.41 -10.45 -55.09
N LEU A 25 14.04 -9.47 -54.43
CA LEU A 25 13.95 -8.03 -54.71
C LEU A 25 14.74 -7.63 -55.96
N PRO A 26 14.33 -6.54 -56.63
CA PRO A 26 15.25 -5.58 -57.23
C PRO A 26 15.40 -4.37 -56.29
N TYR A 27 16.64 -4.03 -55.93
CA TYR A 27 16.99 -2.67 -55.52
C TYR A 27 17.12 -1.80 -56.79
N ASP A 28 16.67 -0.55 -56.72
CA ASP A 28 17.41 0.66 -57.15
C ASP A 28 16.46 1.85 -57.38
N LEU A 29 16.28 2.65 -56.33
CA LEU A 29 15.80 4.03 -56.44
C LEU A 29 16.47 4.86 -55.33
N PRO A 30 17.21 5.93 -55.65
CA PRO A 30 17.95 6.69 -54.64
C PRO A 30 16.99 7.48 -53.73
N PRO A 31 17.27 7.59 -52.42
CA PRO A 31 16.46 8.38 -51.50
C PRO A 31 16.57 9.89 -51.81
N PRO A 32 15.52 10.69 -51.54
CA PRO A 32 15.61 12.14 -51.65
C PRO A 32 16.62 12.73 -50.65
N PRO A 33 17.27 13.86 -50.97
CA PRO A 33 18.23 14.48 -50.07
C PRO A 33 17.56 14.95 -48.77
N LEU A 34 18.17 14.60 -47.64
CA LEU A 34 17.73 15.07 -46.32
C LEU A 34 17.83 16.60 -46.23
N PRO A 35 16.84 17.29 -45.63
CA PRO A 35 16.96 18.72 -45.33
C PRO A 35 18.14 18.95 -44.36
N SER A 36 18.92 20.00 -44.61
CA SER A 36 20.14 20.28 -43.85
C SER A 36 19.84 20.63 -42.39
N LEU A 37 20.58 19.99 -41.47
CA LEU A 37 20.50 20.24 -40.04
C LEU A 37 21.10 21.62 -39.69
N LEU A 38 20.28 22.67 -39.74
CA LEU A 38 20.57 23.90 -39.01
C LEU A 38 20.50 23.60 -37.49
N PRO A 39 21.51 23.96 -36.68
CA PRO A 39 21.49 23.70 -35.25
C PRO A 39 20.45 24.56 -34.52
N CYS A 40 19.22 24.05 -34.40
CA CYS A 40 18.31 24.49 -33.35
C CYS A 40 19.04 24.33 -32.01
N ARG A 41 19.28 25.44 -31.31
CA ARG A 41 19.97 25.46 -30.02
C ARG A 41 19.10 24.82 -28.95
N GLY A 42 19.12 23.50 -28.88
CA GLY A 42 18.39 22.75 -27.86
C GLY A 42 18.87 23.14 -26.47
N ALA A 43 17.92 23.53 -25.61
CA ALA A 43 18.10 23.44 -24.17
C ALA A 43 18.29 21.95 -23.84
N ARG A 44 19.54 21.51 -23.74
CA ARG A 44 19.88 20.13 -23.38
C ARG A 44 19.72 19.97 -21.88
N TRP A 45 18.47 19.91 -21.44
CA TRP A 45 18.09 19.48 -20.10
C TRP A 45 18.87 18.20 -19.77
N LYS A 46 19.79 18.27 -18.82
CA LYS A 46 20.47 17.10 -18.32
C LYS A 46 19.52 16.38 -17.39
N MET A 47 19.46 15.04 -17.46
CA MET A 47 18.78 14.23 -16.44
C MET A 47 19.25 14.63 -15.03
N GLY A 48 20.56 14.84 -14.89
CA GLY A 48 21.21 15.32 -13.67
C GLY A 48 20.83 16.73 -13.20
N GLU A 49 20.13 17.56 -13.98
CA GLU A 49 19.60 18.85 -13.49
C GLU A 49 18.29 18.66 -12.72
N MET A 50 17.47 17.66 -13.06
CA MET A 50 16.29 17.31 -12.26
C MET A 50 16.68 16.52 -11.00
N GLU A 51 17.72 15.69 -11.09
CA GLU A 51 18.35 15.06 -9.93
C GLU A 51 19.06 16.10 -9.04
N ASP A 52 19.78 17.09 -9.59
CA ASP A 52 20.37 18.19 -8.79
C ASP A 52 19.30 19.08 -8.13
N VAL A 53 18.16 19.33 -8.77
CA VAL A 53 17.03 20.02 -8.10
C VAL A 53 16.44 19.17 -6.97
N SER A 54 16.25 17.87 -7.16
CA SER A 54 15.78 16.97 -6.09
C SER A 54 16.78 16.88 -4.94
N ASN A 55 18.06 16.68 -5.25
CA ASN A 55 19.15 16.59 -4.28
C ASN A 55 19.40 17.93 -3.57
N ARG A 56 19.17 19.08 -4.24
CA ARG A 56 19.18 20.40 -3.58
C ARG A 56 17.99 20.56 -2.65
N MET A 57 16.80 20.11 -3.04
CA MET A 57 15.62 20.20 -2.18
C MET A 57 15.77 19.30 -0.94
N GLU A 58 16.32 18.08 -1.09
CA GLU A 58 16.73 17.25 0.04
C GLU A 58 17.84 17.87 0.87
N ALA A 59 18.91 18.40 0.26
CA ALA A 59 20.01 19.04 1.00
C ALA A 59 19.55 20.29 1.75
N GLN A 60 18.60 21.04 1.20
CA GLN A 60 18.02 22.22 1.83
C GLN A 60 17.05 21.86 2.98
N LEU A 61 16.39 20.69 2.92
CA LEU A 61 15.80 20.04 4.11
C LEU A 61 16.87 19.61 5.12
N ARG A 62 17.99 19.05 4.66
CA ARG A 62 19.05 18.45 5.49
C ARG A 62 19.82 19.48 6.33
N VAL A 63 19.88 20.74 5.90
CA VAL A 63 20.55 21.85 6.62
C VAL A 63 19.73 22.38 7.82
N HIS A 64 18.42 22.12 7.89
CA HIS A 64 17.56 22.50 9.03
C HIS A 64 17.15 21.29 9.92
N ALA A 65 17.68 20.09 9.68
CA ALA A 65 17.03 18.84 10.07
C ALA A 65 17.08 18.42 11.58
N ALA A 66 17.56 19.29 12.48
CA ALA A 66 18.01 18.91 13.83
C ALA A 66 17.23 19.48 15.03
N GLU A 67 16.69 20.71 14.97
CA GLU A 67 16.20 21.41 16.18
C GLU A 67 14.67 21.65 16.22
N ASP A 68 13.98 21.80 15.08
CA ASP A 68 12.56 22.20 15.03
C ASP A 68 11.53 21.03 15.10
N ASP A 69 11.97 19.78 15.25
CA ASP A 69 11.08 18.59 15.22
C ASP A 69 10.20 18.42 16.49
N ALA A 70 10.34 19.29 17.49
CA ALA A 70 9.64 19.21 18.77
C ALA A 70 8.21 19.78 18.72
N ASP A 71 8.03 20.93 18.07
CA ASP A 71 6.79 21.73 18.09
C ASP A 71 5.95 21.59 16.80
N LEU A 72 6.20 20.54 16.01
CA LEU A 72 5.47 20.29 14.77
C LEU A 72 3.98 19.97 15.03
N PRO A 73 3.03 20.61 14.32
CA PRO A 73 1.62 20.27 14.44
C PRO A 73 1.36 18.86 13.86
N LEU A 74 0.40 18.14 14.46
CA LEU A 74 0.09 16.73 14.13
C LEU A 74 0.01 16.41 12.63
N PRO A 75 -0.62 17.22 11.74
CA PRO A 75 -0.60 16.95 10.30
C PRO A 75 0.82 16.88 9.72
N ALA A 76 1.67 17.88 9.99
CA ALA A 76 3.03 17.94 9.47
C ALA A 76 3.92 16.83 10.08
N LEU A 77 3.67 16.48 11.34
CA LEU A 77 4.35 15.37 12.02
C LEU A 77 4.02 14.03 11.35
N PHE A 78 2.73 13.78 11.07
CA PHE A 78 2.25 12.59 10.37
C PHE A 78 2.72 12.53 8.91
N ASP A 79 2.68 13.65 8.19
CA ASP A 79 3.05 13.69 6.77
C ASP A 79 4.56 13.42 6.59
N ARG A 80 5.40 13.88 7.53
CA ARG A 80 6.83 13.52 7.59
C ARG A 80 7.07 12.07 8.02
N ALA A 81 6.31 11.58 9.00
CA ALA A 81 6.41 10.21 9.49
C ALA A 81 6.03 9.17 8.42
N SER A 82 4.91 9.39 7.72
CA SER A 82 4.42 8.55 6.63
C SER A 82 5.34 8.59 5.39
N HIS A 83 6.00 9.72 5.11
CA HIS A 83 7.07 9.77 4.11
C HIS A 83 8.24 8.85 4.47
N LEU A 84 8.72 8.88 5.73
CA LEU A 84 9.79 7.99 6.20
C LEU A 84 9.37 6.51 6.17
N HIS A 85 8.11 6.20 6.52
CA HIS A 85 7.54 4.84 6.38
C HIS A 85 7.53 4.36 4.92
N SER A 86 7.20 5.24 3.96
CA SER A 86 7.23 4.92 2.52
C SER A 86 8.65 4.64 2.01
N LEU A 87 9.64 5.41 2.47
CA LEU A 87 11.06 5.18 2.15
C LEU A 87 11.57 3.86 2.77
N ALA A 88 11.20 3.57 4.02
CA ALA A 88 11.53 2.31 4.69
C ALA A 88 10.88 1.11 3.98
N SER A 89 9.61 1.23 3.59
CA SER A 89 8.87 0.24 2.80
C SER A 89 9.46 -0.04 1.41
N SER A 90 10.25 0.89 0.86
CA SER A 90 11.01 0.73 -0.38
C SER A 90 12.50 0.45 -0.16
N SER A 91 12.93 0.26 1.09
CA SER A 91 14.32 0.06 1.52
C SER A 91 15.29 1.14 1.02
N SER A 92 14.78 2.38 0.90
CA SER A 92 15.51 3.55 0.38
C SER A 92 15.99 4.51 1.47
N ILE A 93 16.09 4.02 2.71
CA ILE A 93 16.54 4.78 3.89
C ILE A 93 17.33 3.88 4.84
N ASP A 94 18.17 4.48 5.67
CA ASP A 94 19.03 3.79 6.65
C ASP A 94 18.38 3.61 8.03
N GLN A 95 19.10 2.92 8.92
CA GLN A 95 18.70 2.68 10.30
C GLN A 95 18.66 3.95 11.19
N GLU A 96 19.18 5.09 10.75
CA GLU A 96 18.97 6.37 11.44
C GLU A 96 17.59 6.93 11.07
N GLY A 97 17.28 6.97 9.77
CA GLY A 97 15.98 7.38 9.26
C GLY A 97 14.81 6.48 9.70
N ILE A 98 15.02 5.17 9.83
CA ILE A 98 14.01 4.25 10.41
C ILE A 98 13.72 4.62 11.87
N ARG A 99 14.76 4.84 12.70
CA ARG A 99 14.59 5.24 14.11
C ARG A 99 13.93 6.62 14.23
N LYS A 100 14.31 7.59 13.39
CA LYS A 100 13.65 8.90 13.31
C LYS A 100 12.18 8.79 12.88
N GLY A 101 11.83 7.86 12.00
CA GLY A 101 10.45 7.55 11.65
C GLY A 101 9.65 7.01 12.84
N VAL A 102 10.20 6.04 13.56
CA VAL A 102 9.60 5.49 14.81
C VAL A 102 9.37 6.58 15.86
N ASP A 103 10.35 7.47 16.09
CA ASP A 103 10.24 8.53 17.09
C ASP A 103 9.32 9.70 16.69
N LEU A 104 9.04 9.87 15.39
CA LEU A 104 7.98 10.76 14.90
C LEU A 104 6.60 10.09 14.98
N LEU A 105 6.49 8.80 14.64
CA LEU A 105 5.23 8.06 14.76
C LEU A 105 4.76 7.98 16.23
N ARG A 106 5.67 7.76 17.18
CA ARG A 106 5.38 7.85 18.62
C ARG A 106 4.82 9.21 19.03
N ARG A 107 5.35 10.31 18.50
CA ARG A 107 4.81 11.67 18.76
C ARG A 107 3.43 11.87 18.15
N CYS A 108 3.18 11.34 16.94
CA CYS A 108 1.84 11.34 16.36
C CYS A 108 0.85 10.63 17.29
N ASP A 109 1.20 9.43 17.74
CA ASP A 109 0.37 8.57 18.59
C ASP A 109 0.03 9.25 19.95
N ASP A 110 1.05 9.81 20.58
CA ASP A 110 0.96 10.65 21.79
C ASP A 110 -0.01 11.84 21.59
N MET A 111 0.05 12.51 20.44
CA MET A 111 -0.81 13.66 20.12
C MET A 111 -2.25 13.26 19.79
N VAL A 112 -2.45 12.19 19.01
CA VAL A 112 -3.77 11.61 18.67
C VAL A 112 -4.50 11.22 19.96
N SER A 113 -3.79 10.57 20.88
CA SER A 113 -4.30 10.17 22.20
C SER A 113 -4.67 11.39 23.08
N LYS A 114 -3.81 12.42 23.13
CA LYS A 114 -4.06 13.65 23.92
C LYS A 114 -5.18 14.51 23.35
N LEU A 115 -5.41 14.46 22.03
CA LEU A 115 -6.51 15.15 21.36
C LEU A 115 -7.83 14.37 21.42
N GLY A 116 -7.80 13.07 21.75
CA GLY A 116 -9.00 12.22 21.82
C GLY A 116 -9.71 12.08 20.48
N LEU A 117 -8.96 11.97 19.37
CA LEU A 117 -9.52 12.01 18.01
C LEU A 117 -10.43 10.82 17.64
N PHE A 118 -10.44 9.76 18.47
CA PHE A 118 -11.24 8.55 18.30
C PHE A 118 -11.83 8.14 19.64
N SER A 119 -13.14 7.91 19.69
CA SER A 119 -13.89 7.46 20.87
C SER A 119 -14.29 5.99 20.74
N SER A 120 -14.38 5.28 21.87
CA SER A 120 -14.82 3.87 21.92
C SER A 120 -16.29 3.65 21.52
N ASN A 121 -17.05 4.73 21.31
CA ASN A 121 -18.47 4.72 20.96
C ASN A 121 -18.73 5.30 19.55
N GLU A 122 -17.69 5.64 18.79
CA GLU A 122 -17.81 6.14 17.41
C GLU A 122 -17.83 4.99 16.40
N THR A 123 -18.57 5.16 15.32
CA THR A 123 -18.41 4.35 14.11
C THR A 123 -17.42 5.03 13.16
N LYS A 124 -16.92 4.31 12.15
CA LYS A 124 -16.16 4.90 11.05
C LYS A 124 -16.84 6.11 10.38
N GLU A 125 -18.16 6.23 10.42
CA GLU A 125 -18.91 7.33 9.79
C GLU A 125 -18.94 8.61 10.64
N ASP A 126 -18.69 8.50 11.95
CA ASP A 126 -18.54 9.65 12.85
C ASP A 126 -17.12 10.28 12.74
N VAL A 127 -16.14 9.52 12.26
CA VAL A 127 -14.76 9.97 12.08
C VAL A 127 -14.63 10.85 10.83
N SER A 128 -14.19 12.09 11.01
CA SER A 128 -13.96 13.04 9.92
C SER A 128 -12.86 12.58 8.96
N THR A 129 -13.01 12.88 7.66
CA THR A 129 -12.08 12.42 6.62
C THR A 129 -10.62 12.82 6.89
N ALA A 130 -10.38 14.03 7.38
CA ALA A 130 -9.06 14.54 7.73
C ALA A 130 -8.41 13.78 8.92
N ASN A 131 -9.21 13.15 9.78
CA ASN A 131 -8.73 12.38 10.93
C ASN A 131 -8.48 10.90 10.58
N LEU A 132 -9.13 10.34 9.55
CA LEU A 132 -8.98 8.93 9.16
C LEU A 132 -7.51 8.52 8.96
N LYS A 133 -6.65 9.43 8.47
CA LYS A 133 -5.22 9.15 8.25
C LYS A 133 -4.49 8.74 9.54
N TYR A 134 -4.89 9.28 10.69
CA TYR A 134 -4.23 8.98 11.97
C TYR A 134 -4.53 7.57 12.50
N LEU A 135 -5.56 6.88 12.00
CA LEU A 135 -5.80 5.46 12.28
C LEU A 135 -4.64 4.57 11.81
N LEU A 136 -3.82 5.03 10.88
CA LEU A 136 -2.66 4.30 10.35
C LEU A 136 -1.39 4.48 11.21
N VAL A 137 -1.39 5.35 12.22
CA VAL A 137 -0.21 5.61 13.08
C VAL A 137 0.29 4.33 13.78
N PRO A 138 -0.51 3.58 14.55
CA PRO A 138 -0.05 2.34 15.19
C PRO A 138 0.33 1.24 14.18
N TYR A 139 -0.29 1.22 13.00
CA TYR A 139 0.10 0.31 11.92
C TYR A 139 1.50 0.62 11.36
N TYR A 140 1.75 1.89 11.00
CA TYR A 140 3.08 2.33 10.55
C TYR A 140 4.14 2.17 11.65
N LEU A 141 3.78 2.44 12.91
CA LEU A 141 4.68 2.30 14.05
C LEU A 141 5.06 0.83 14.27
N GLY A 142 4.12 -0.10 14.09
CA GLY A 142 4.38 -1.54 14.06
C GLY A 142 5.34 -1.96 12.95
N GLU A 143 5.08 -1.58 11.69
CA GLU A 143 5.93 -1.93 10.54
C GLU A 143 7.33 -1.28 10.60
N MET A 144 7.46 -0.02 11.04
CA MET A 144 8.78 0.61 11.19
C MET A 144 9.55 0.05 12.39
N THR A 145 8.87 -0.29 13.50
CA THR A 145 9.52 -0.92 14.65
C THR A 145 10.10 -2.29 14.29
N GLU A 146 9.38 -3.10 13.49
CA GLU A 146 9.90 -4.39 13.01
C GLU A 146 11.24 -4.26 12.27
N GLN A 147 11.45 -3.16 11.55
CA GLN A 147 12.65 -2.91 10.74
C GLN A 147 13.86 -2.39 11.54
N VAL A 148 13.71 -2.04 12.82
CA VAL A 148 14.82 -1.51 13.64
C VAL A 148 15.85 -2.61 13.95
N GLU A 149 17.07 -2.44 13.45
CA GLU A 149 18.20 -3.32 13.78
C GLU A 149 18.65 -3.11 15.24
N GLN A 150 18.61 -4.21 16.01
CA GLN A 150 19.11 -4.38 17.37
C GLN A 150 19.60 -5.82 17.55
N GLU A 151 20.51 -6.05 18.50
CA GLU A 151 21.07 -7.38 18.80
C GLU A 151 20.00 -8.33 19.39
N ASP A 152 19.27 -7.87 20.42
CA ASP A 152 18.07 -8.58 20.87
C ASP A 152 16.84 -8.14 20.07
N ARG A 153 16.36 -9.05 19.21
CA ARG A 153 15.18 -8.84 18.37
C ARG A 153 13.87 -9.15 19.11
N ILE A 154 13.89 -9.80 20.27
CA ILE A 154 12.68 -10.17 21.02
C ILE A 154 11.89 -8.93 21.51
N PRO A 155 12.46 -7.90 22.15
CA PRO A 155 11.71 -6.72 22.56
C PRO A 155 11.21 -5.91 21.37
N VAL A 156 11.99 -5.84 20.29
CA VAL A 156 11.61 -5.15 19.04
C VAL A 156 10.36 -5.79 18.42
N LEU A 157 10.35 -7.12 18.28
CA LEU A 157 9.20 -7.86 17.74
C LEU A 157 7.97 -7.82 18.66
N LYS A 158 8.16 -7.76 19.99
CA LYS A 158 7.05 -7.55 20.94
C LYS A 158 6.42 -6.17 20.77
N ALA A 159 7.23 -5.10 20.81
CA ALA A 159 6.74 -3.74 20.63
C ALA A 159 6.03 -3.54 19.28
N SER A 160 6.61 -4.07 18.19
CA SER A 160 5.96 -4.10 16.88
C SER A 160 4.61 -4.82 16.93
N GLN A 161 4.56 -6.03 17.51
CA GLN A 161 3.32 -6.79 17.65
C GLN A 161 2.25 -6.04 18.47
N ASP A 162 2.65 -5.33 19.53
CA ASP A 162 1.70 -4.63 20.41
C ASP A 162 1.07 -3.41 19.71
N HIS A 163 1.84 -2.60 18.98
CA HIS A 163 1.29 -1.55 18.10
C HIS A 163 0.38 -2.11 16.99
N LEU A 164 0.71 -3.31 16.46
CA LEU A 164 -0.15 -3.98 15.48
C LEU A 164 -1.45 -4.56 16.07
N LYS A 165 -1.48 -4.92 17.36
CA LYS A 165 -2.72 -5.27 18.10
C LYS A 165 -3.57 -4.03 18.33
N GLU A 166 -2.94 -2.94 18.75
CA GLU A 166 -3.57 -1.64 19.00
C GLU A 166 -4.31 -1.13 17.76
N PHE A 167 -3.65 -1.12 16.60
CA PHE A 167 -4.26 -0.84 15.30
C PHE A 167 -5.50 -1.70 15.01
N ILE A 168 -5.42 -3.02 15.24
CA ILE A 168 -6.57 -3.93 15.07
C ILE A 168 -7.71 -3.54 16.02
N SER A 169 -7.41 -3.27 17.30
CA SER A 169 -8.43 -2.98 18.31
C SER A 169 -9.18 -1.67 18.04
N VAL A 170 -8.50 -0.64 17.55
CA VAL A 170 -9.14 0.62 17.12
C VAL A 170 -10.00 0.39 15.87
N CYS A 171 -9.53 -0.44 14.92
CA CYS A 171 -10.32 -0.80 13.74
C CYS A 171 -11.51 -1.72 14.05
N GLU A 172 -11.43 -2.54 15.11
CA GLU A 172 -12.54 -3.36 15.62
C GLU A 172 -13.60 -2.47 16.28
N ALA A 173 -13.18 -1.50 17.10
CA ALA A 173 -14.08 -0.54 17.75
C ALA A 173 -14.85 0.35 16.75
N LEU A 174 -14.18 0.83 15.69
CA LEU A 174 -14.79 1.69 14.66
C LEU A 174 -15.58 0.94 13.57
N GLU A 175 -15.82 -0.37 13.72
CA GLU A 175 -16.49 -1.23 12.72
C GLU A 175 -15.83 -1.23 11.32
N LEU A 176 -14.49 -1.07 11.28
CA LEU A 176 -13.68 -1.14 10.05
C LEU A 176 -13.28 -2.58 9.68
N ILE A 177 -13.50 -3.53 10.59
CA ILE A 177 -13.47 -4.98 10.33
C ILE A 177 -14.92 -5.45 10.27
N PRO A 178 -15.37 -6.09 9.17
CA PRO A 178 -16.75 -6.53 9.06
C PRO A 178 -17.00 -7.71 10.01
N GLU A 179 -18.20 -7.78 10.57
CA GLU A 179 -18.53 -8.70 11.66
C GLU A 179 -18.47 -10.19 11.24
N ASP A 180 -18.55 -10.51 9.94
CA ASP A 180 -18.32 -11.87 9.44
C ASP A 180 -16.84 -12.29 9.52
N GLU A 181 -15.90 -11.38 9.22
CA GLU A 181 -14.48 -11.59 9.48
C GLU A 181 -14.20 -11.66 11.00
N LEU A 182 -14.81 -10.80 11.82
CA LEU A 182 -14.67 -10.84 13.29
C LEU A 182 -15.17 -12.16 13.89
N GLN A 183 -16.31 -12.69 13.41
CA GLN A 183 -16.80 -14.00 13.84
C GLN A 183 -15.85 -15.14 13.47
N LEU A 184 -15.22 -15.07 12.29
CA LEU A 184 -14.22 -16.04 11.85
C LEU A 184 -12.93 -16.01 12.71
N TYR A 185 -12.60 -14.90 13.36
CA TYR A 185 -11.53 -14.83 14.37
C TYR A 185 -12.03 -15.26 15.77
N ARG A 186 -13.12 -14.65 16.26
CA ARG A 186 -13.63 -14.81 17.65
C ARG A 186 -14.11 -16.23 17.96
N GLN A 187 -14.76 -16.91 17.02
CA GLN A 187 -15.50 -18.15 17.32
C GLN A 187 -14.63 -19.42 17.35
N GLY A 188 -13.35 -19.35 16.92
CA GLY A 188 -12.42 -20.50 16.96
C GLY A 188 -12.94 -21.77 16.28
N GLN A 189 -13.90 -21.67 15.34
CA GLN A 189 -14.65 -22.82 14.86
C GLN A 189 -13.75 -23.85 14.20
N SER A 190 -13.69 -25.05 14.82
CA SER A 190 -13.13 -26.32 14.34
C SER A 190 -12.43 -26.20 12.99
N GLU A 191 -11.09 -26.17 12.99
CA GLU A 191 -10.24 -25.75 11.87
C GLU A 191 -10.25 -26.76 10.70
N THR A 192 -11.40 -26.92 10.06
CA THR A 192 -11.55 -27.70 8.84
C THR A 192 -10.75 -27.04 7.71
N GLY A 193 -10.17 -27.86 6.84
CA GLY A 193 -9.47 -27.36 5.65
C GLY A 193 -10.37 -26.53 4.71
N ALA A 194 -11.69 -26.63 4.86
CA ALA A 194 -12.67 -25.78 4.19
C ALA A 194 -12.73 -24.38 4.80
N ASN A 195 -12.93 -24.25 6.12
CA ASN A 195 -12.99 -22.95 6.82
C ASN A 195 -11.72 -22.13 6.60
N ARG A 196 -10.54 -22.74 6.80
CA ARG A 196 -9.24 -22.07 6.59
C ARG A 196 -9.02 -21.66 5.13
N ARG A 197 -9.56 -22.40 4.16
CA ARG A 197 -9.55 -22.01 2.74
C ARG A 197 -10.50 -20.84 2.48
N ALA A 198 -11.71 -20.87 3.05
CA ALA A 198 -12.71 -19.81 2.92
C ALA A 198 -12.18 -18.48 3.47
N GLN A 199 -11.64 -18.47 4.69
CA GLN A 199 -10.97 -17.31 5.31
C GLN A 199 -9.89 -16.73 4.39
N LYS A 200 -8.95 -17.57 3.90
CA LYS A 200 -7.88 -17.11 3.00
C LYS A 200 -8.41 -16.54 1.68
N VAL A 201 -9.50 -17.08 1.13
CA VAL A 201 -10.13 -16.59 -0.11
C VAL A 201 -10.90 -15.29 0.11
N ALA A 202 -11.69 -15.18 1.18
CA ALA A 202 -12.43 -13.97 1.52
C ALA A 202 -11.46 -12.79 1.69
N ARG A 203 -10.42 -12.99 2.51
CA ARG A 203 -9.36 -12.02 2.72
C ARG A 203 -8.60 -11.66 1.44
N PHE A 204 -8.23 -12.63 0.61
CA PHE A 204 -7.53 -12.33 -0.65
C PHE A 204 -8.40 -11.48 -1.59
N LYS A 205 -9.72 -11.72 -1.63
CA LYS A 205 -10.67 -10.83 -2.33
C LYS A 205 -10.70 -9.44 -1.71
N ARG A 206 -10.76 -9.31 -0.38
CA ARG A 206 -10.74 -8.01 0.33
C ARG A 206 -9.47 -7.22 0.05
N GLN A 207 -8.30 -7.87 0.12
CA GLN A 207 -7.01 -7.27 -0.25
C GLN A 207 -7.02 -6.79 -1.72
N LYS A 208 -7.43 -7.65 -2.66
CA LYS A 208 -7.46 -7.30 -4.09
C LYS A 208 -8.45 -6.17 -4.39
N ALA A 209 -9.60 -6.13 -3.70
CA ALA A 209 -10.56 -5.05 -3.82
C ALA A 209 -9.99 -3.71 -3.32
N ALA A 210 -9.31 -3.70 -2.17
CA ALA A 210 -8.64 -2.51 -1.63
C ALA A 210 -7.52 -2.00 -2.56
N GLU A 211 -6.66 -2.90 -3.05
CA GLU A 211 -5.62 -2.57 -4.05
C GLU A 211 -6.21 -1.97 -5.33
N THR A 212 -7.28 -2.57 -5.88
CA THR A 212 -7.96 -2.08 -7.08
C THR A 212 -8.61 -0.71 -6.84
N LYS A 213 -9.29 -0.51 -5.71
CA LYS A 213 -9.94 0.75 -5.34
C LYS A 213 -8.93 1.90 -5.24
N LEU A 214 -7.78 1.67 -4.61
CA LEU A 214 -6.69 2.65 -4.53
C LEU A 214 -6.12 3.01 -5.91
N GLN A 215 -5.93 2.02 -6.79
CA GLN A 215 -5.48 2.25 -8.16
C GLN A 215 -6.51 3.04 -8.99
N GLU A 216 -7.80 2.71 -8.88
CA GLU A 216 -8.89 3.45 -9.54
C GLU A 216 -8.95 4.92 -9.11
N ILE A 217 -8.82 5.20 -7.80
CA ILE A 217 -8.79 6.57 -7.26
C ILE A 217 -7.56 7.31 -7.79
N LYS A 218 -6.37 6.68 -7.77
CA LYS A 218 -5.15 7.27 -8.33
C LYS A 218 -5.31 7.64 -9.81
N GLU A 219 -5.82 6.72 -10.64
CA GLU A 219 -6.07 7.00 -12.06
C GLU A 219 -7.10 8.11 -12.27
N ARG A 220 -8.06 8.28 -11.35
CA ARG A 220 -9.06 9.35 -11.39
C ARG A 220 -8.47 10.70 -11.02
N LYS A 221 -7.70 10.79 -9.92
CA LYS A 221 -6.97 12.02 -9.55
C LYS A 221 -5.95 12.41 -10.63
N GLU A 222 -5.24 11.45 -11.23
CA GLU A 222 -4.37 11.73 -12.38
C GLU A 222 -5.14 12.24 -13.62
N ARG A 223 -6.33 11.70 -13.91
CA ARG A 223 -7.20 12.13 -15.03
C ARG A 223 -7.72 13.56 -14.82
N ARG A 224 -8.22 13.89 -13.61
CA ARG A 224 -8.59 15.28 -13.24
C ARG A 224 -7.39 16.21 -13.37
N GLY A 225 -6.23 15.84 -12.79
CA GLY A 225 -5.02 16.66 -12.88
C GLY A 225 -4.49 16.87 -14.31
N ARG A 226 -4.70 15.92 -15.24
CA ARG A 226 -4.43 16.13 -16.68
C ARG A 226 -5.43 17.13 -17.28
N SER A 227 -6.72 17.03 -16.95
CA SER A 227 -7.76 17.96 -17.42
C SER A 227 -7.54 19.39 -16.92
N LEU A 228 -7.34 19.58 -15.61
CA LEU A 228 -7.11 20.90 -15.00
C LEU A 228 -5.89 21.61 -15.61
N ARG A 229 -4.80 20.88 -15.88
CA ARG A 229 -3.63 21.43 -16.59
C ARG A 229 -3.92 21.84 -18.04
N ALA A 230 -4.85 21.17 -18.73
CA ALA A 230 -5.27 21.57 -20.06
C ALA A 230 -6.18 22.82 -20.01
N THR A 231 -7.11 22.88 -19.06
CA THR A 231 -7.97 24.06 -18.83
C THR A 231 -7.14 25.29 -18.47
N ALA A 232 -6.19 25.18 -17.54
CA ALA A 232 -5.30 26.27 -17.14
C ALA A 232 -4.36 26.78 -18.28
N LEU A 233 -4.18 25.99 -19.35
CA LEU A 233 -3.45 26.39 -20.57
C LEU A 233 -4.37 27.00 -21.65
N SER A 234 -5.68 27.07 -21.44
CA SER A 234 -6.65 27.45 -22.48
C SER A 234 -7.78 28.40 -22.06
N ALA A 235 -8.06 28.54 -20.75
CA ALA A 235 -9.13 29.39 -20.23
C ALA A 235 -8.65 30.79 -19.80
N PRO A 236 -9.32 31.87 -20.25
CA PRO A 236 -9.35 33.13 -19.51
C PRO A 236 -10.05 32.94 -18.16
N ILE A 237 -9.70 33.75 -17.15
CA ILE A 237 -10.20 33.61 -15.79
C ILE A 237 -11.67 34.06 -15.69
N GLU A 238 -12.59 33.12 -15.53
CA GLU A 238 -13.97 33.33 -15.06
C GLU A 238 -14.30 32.24 -14.03
N ALA A 239 -15.02 32.60 -12.97
CA ALA A 239 -15.08 31.81 -11.73
C ALA A 239 -16.25 30.81 -11.69
N GLY A 240 -16.00 29.64 -11.10
CA GLY A 240 -16.98 28.55 -10.96
C GLY A 240 -16.38 27.32 -10.28
N GLU A 241 -15.79 27.50 -9.09
CA GLU A 241 -14.96 26.48 -8.41
C GLU A 241 -15.73 25.65 -7.35
N GLU A 242 -17.06 25.74 -7.29
CA GLU A 242 -17.84 25.19 -6.16
C GLU A 242 -18.11 23.67 -6.26
N ASP A 243 -18.40 23.12 -7.45
CA ASP A 243 -18.69 21.68 -7.64
C ASP A 243 -17.45 20.76 -7.53
N ASP A 244 -16.24 21.26 -7.83
CA ASP A 244 -15.02 20.44 -7.86
C ASP A 244 -14.48 20.09 -6.44
N LEU A 245 -14.90 20.83 -5.40
CA LEU A 245 -14.37 20.71 -4.05
C LEU A 245 -14.98 19.55 -3.24
N GLU A 246 -16.31 19.36 -3.29
CA GLU A 246 -16.97 18.25 -2.58
C GLU A 246 -16.51 16.88 -3.09
N ALA A 247 -16.23 16.78 -4.40
CA ALA A 247 -15.79 15.55 -5.05
C ALA A 247 -14.41 15.06 -4.59
N ASP A 248 -13.49 15.93 -4.17
CA ASP A 248 -12.17 15.49 -3.72
C ASP A 248 -12.17 14.98 -2.27
N GLY A 249 -13.08 15.49 -1.42
CA GLY A 249 -13.25 15.08 -0.02
C GLY A 249 -13.82 13.67 0.13
N GLU A 250 -14.81 13.29 -0.67
CA GLU A 250 -15.31 11.90 -0.69
C GLU A 250 -14.25 10.95 -1.27
N GLU A 251 -13.51 11.34 -2.30
CA GLU A 251 -12.42 10.51 -2.83
C GLU A 251 -11.22 10.38 -1.90
N GLU A 252 -10.95 11.38 -1.05
CA GLU A 252 -10.00 11.24 0.06
C GLU A 252 -10.53 10.23 1.10
N ARG A 253 -11.83 10.30 1.44
CA ARG A 253 -12.48 9.35 2.35
C ARG A 253 -12.39 7.92 1.84
N GLU A 254 -12.72 7.68 0.58
CA GLU A 254 -12.56 6.38 -0.08
C GLU A 254 -11.09 5.90 -0.04
N ALA A 255 -10.13 6.79 -0.25
CA ALA A 255 -8.70 6.45 -0.26
C ALA A 255 -8.18 6.05 1.13
N TRP A 256 -8.55 6.77 2.19
CA TRP A 256 -8.15 6.40 3.56
C TRP A 256 -8.79 5.08 3.99
N LEU A 257 -10.11 4.90 3.76
CA LEU A 257 -10.80 3.65 4.10
C LEU A 257 -10.25 2.44 3.33
N ALA A 258 -9.93 2.60 2.04
CA ALA A 258 -9.27 1.55 1.26
C ALA A 258 -7.84 1.27 1.74
N THR A 259 -7.09 2.28 2.17
CA THR A 259 -5.75 2.13 2.76
C THR A 259 -5.80 1.38 4.09
N ILE A 260 -6.73 1.74 4.98
CA ILE A 260 -6.93 1.04 6.26
C ILE A 260 -7.38 -0.41 6.02
N SER A 261 -8.28 -0.66 5.07
CA SER A 261 -8.66 -2.03 4.68
C SER A 261 -7.48 -2.83 4.12
N LEU A 262 -6.55 -2.20 3.38
CA LEU A 262 -5.33 -2.86 2.90
C LEU A 262 -4.36 -3.14 4.06
N ALA A 263 -4.21 -2.22 5.01
CA ALA A 263 -3.41 -2.41 6.23
C ALA A 263 -3.95 -3.58 7.08
N LEU A 264 -5.25 -3.62 7.35
CA LEU A 264 -5.90 -4.77 8.00
C LEU A 264 -5.67 -6.09 7.23
N CYS A 265 -5.75 -6.04 5.90
CA CYS A 265 -5.42 -7.15 5.01
C CYS A 265 -3.91 -7.48 4.92
N LYS A 266 -3.01 -6.71 5.54
CA LYS A 266 -1.60 -7.06 5.75
C LYS A 266 -1.35 -7.56 7.17
N VAL A 267 -1.77 -6.82 8.21
CA VAL A 267 -1.49 -7.16 9.61
C VAL A 267 -2.02 -8.56 9.97
N SER A 268 -3.20 -8.93 9.48
CA SER A 268 -3.76 -10.28 9.65
C SER A 268 -2.92 -11.42 9.02
N LEU A 269 -1.87 -11.15 8.22
CA LEU A 269 -0.92 -12.16 7.70
C LEU A 269 0.15 -12.35 8.77
N CYS A 270 0.72 -11.23 9.21
CA CYS A 270 1.65 -11.14 10.31
C CYS A 270 1.07 -11.78 11.57
N SER A 271 -0.13 -11.43 12.04
CA SER A 271 -0.69 -11.99 13.29
C SER A 271 -0.82 -13.53 13.29
N PHE A 272 -1.18 -14.15 12.16
CA PHE A 272 -1.28 -15.61 12.06
C PHE A 272 0.11 -16.29 11.94
N LEU A 273 1.10 -15.61 11.39
CA LEU A 273 2.49 -16.09 11.32
C LEU A 273 3.22 -15.88 12.66
N PHE A 274 3.14 -14.67 13.22
CA PHE A 274 3.70 -14.31 14.52
C PHE A 274 3.08 -15.12 15.65
N SER A 275 1.78 -15.38 15.68
CA SER A 275 1.19 -16.26 16.71
C SER A 275 1.87 -17.64 16.73
N LYS A 276 2.19 -18.20 15.56
CA LYS A 276 2.90 -19.48 15.45
C LYS A 276 4.39 -19.35 15.79
N LEU A 277 5.07 -18.27 15.37
CA LEU A 277 6.45 -18.00 15.80
C LEU A 277 6.55 -17.78 17.31
N THR A 278 5.64 -17.05 17.94
CA THR A 278 5.65 -16.83 19.40
C THR A 278 5.27 -18.08 20.17
N CYS A 279 4.35 -18.91 19.66
CA CYS A 279 4.07 -20.22 20.26
C CYS A 279 5.33 -21.08 20.25
N CYS A 280 5.94 -21.29 19.07
CA CYS A 280 7.20 -22.02 18.95
C CYS A 280 8.32 -21.43 19.83
N LEU A 281 8.53 -20.12 19.82
CA LEU A 281 9.56 -19.47 20.64
C LEU A 281 9.29 -19.61 22.14
N SER A 282 8.02 -19.57 22.57
CA SER A 282 7.65 -19.80 23.97
C SER A 282 7.84 -21.26 24.39
N GLU A 283 7.52 -22.22 23.51
CA GLU A 283 7.80 -23.65 23.71
C GLU A 283 9.30 -23.90 23.78
N TYR A 284 10.10 -23.32 22.88
CA TYR A 284 11.57 -23.41 22.93
C TYR A 284 12.14 -22.78 24.21
N TYR A 285 11.62 -21.65 24.69
CA TYR A 285 12.05 -21.05 25.96
C TYR A 285 11.69 -21.93 27.17
N LEU A 286 10.47 -22.50 27.19
CA LEU A 286 10.02 -23.40 28.24
C LEU A 286 10.87 -24.69 28.24
N ILE A 287 11.24 -25.20 27.06
CA ILE A 287 12.16 -26.34 26.91
C ILE A 287 13.56 -25.98 27.43
N PHE A 288 14.07 -24.77 27.15
CA PHE A 288 15.38 -24.33 27.61
C PHE A 288 15.45 -24.18 29.14
N GLU A 289 14.43 -23.56 29.75
CA GLU A 289 14.23 -23.50 31.21
C GLU A 289 14.15 -24.91 31.81
N CYS A 290 13.33 -25.81 31.24
CA CYS A 290 13.22 -27.19 31.71
C CYS A 290 14.57 -27.93 31.66
N ILE A 291 15.36 -27.75 30.59
CA ILE A 291 16.67 -28.39 30.47
C ILE A 291 17.64 -27.86 31.53
N TYR A 292 17.72 -26.53 31.74
CA TYR A 292 18.61 -25.95 32.74
C TYR A 292 18.19 -26.27 34.19
N LEU A 293 16.90 -26.44 34.46
CA LEU A 293 16.39 -26.80 35.80
C LEU A 293 16.52 -28.30 36.12
N TYR A 294 16.49 -29.19 35.12
CA TYR A 294 16.60 -30.64 35.33
C TYR A 294 17.99 -31.24 35.04
N PHE A 295 18.87 -30.52 34.35
CA PHE A 295 20.28 -30.90 34.15
C PHE A 295 21.23 -29.75 34.53
N PRO A 296 21.43 -29.48 35.84
CA PRO A 296 22.60 -28.74 36.30
C PRO A 296 23.88 -29.53 35.96
N LEU A 297 24.92 -28.81 35.52
CA LEU A 297 26.28 -29.31 35.26
C LEU A 297 27.13 -29.38 36.55
#